data_AF-A0A926UPG5-F1
#
_entry.id   AF-A0A926UPG5-F1
#
_cell.length_a   1.000
_cell.length_b   1.000
_cell.length_c   1.000
_cell.angle_alpha   90.00
_cell.angle_beta   90.00
_cell.angle_gamma   90.00
#
_symmetry.space_group_name_H-M   'P 1'
#
loop_
_entity.id
_entity.type
_entity.pdbx_description
1 polymer ?
#
loop_
_entity_poly.entity_id
_entity_poly.type
_entity_poly.pdbx_seq_one_letter_code
_entity_poly.pdbx_strand_id
1 'polypeptide(L)' 'MLQVAFTEKDKEVLKHERFHHPHPLVQQNMELLWLKSQNLPHWQIYKLASISENTL' A
#
# COMPACT_ATOMS: atom_id res chain seq x y z
N MET A 1 0.87 11.75 -9.68
CA MET A 1 0.77 11.15 -8.34
C MET A 1 1.65 11.94 -7.38
N LEU A 2 1.19 12.17 -6.14
CA LEU A 2 2.03 12.73 -5.09
C LEU A 2 3.22 11.78 -4.83
N GLN A 3 4.45 12.28 -4.82
CA GLN A 3 5.61 11.51 -4.40
C GLN A 3 5.71 11.60 -2.88
N VAL A 4 5.26 10.55 -2.20
CA VAL A 4 5.44 10.41 -0.76
C VAL A 4 6.76 9.69 -0.53
N ALA A 5 7.66 10.33 0.22
CA ALA A 5 8.90 9.68 0.66
C ALA A 5 8.58 8.72 1.81
N PHE A 6 8.94 7.45 1.67
CA PHE A 6 8.80 6.44 2.71
C PHE A 6 10.17 6.16 3.31
N THR A 7 10.29 6.25 4.63
CA THR A 7 11.48 5.76 5.33
C THR A 7 11.44 4.24 5.47
N GLU A 8 12.57 3.60 5.74
CA GLU A 8 12.60 2.14 5.97
C GLU A 8 11.71 1.72 7.16
N LYS A 9 11.65 2.55 8.20
CA LYS A 9 10.76 2.34 9.34
C LYS A 9 9.28 2.36 8.93
N ASP A 10 8.89 3.27 8.04
CA ASP A 10 7.52 3.32 7.54
C ASP A 10 7.18 2.05 6.75
N LYS A 11 8.11 1.55 5.93
CA LYS A 11 7.92 0.31 5.17
C LYS A 11 7.74 -0.90 6.09
N GLU A 12 8.48 -0.97 7.18
CA GLU A 12 8.35 -2.03 8.19
C GLU A 12 6.98 -1.99 8.88
N VAL A 13 6.54 -0.80 9.29
CA VAL A 13 5.21 -0.60 9.90
C VAL A 13 4.10 -1.01 8.92
N LEU A 14 4.15 -0.53 7.67
CA LEU A 14 3.16 -0.87 6.65
C LEU A 14 3.14 -2.38 6.34
N LYS A 15 4.30 -3.03 6.32
CA LYS A 15 4.43 -4.49 6.13
C LYS A 15 3.79 -5.28 7.27
N HIS A 16 3.85 -4.77 8.50
CA HIS A 16 3.20 -5.39 9.65
C HIS A 16 1.69 -5.13 9.65
N GLU A 17 1.29 -3.87 9.53
CA GLU A 17 -0.11 -3.43 9.63
C GLU A 17 -1.00 -4.02 8.53
N ARG A 18 -0.48 -4.29 7.33
CA ARG A 18 -1.24 -4.96 6.25
C ARG A 18 -1.75 -6.36 6.61
N PHE A 19 -1.35 -6.94 7.74
CA PHE A 19 -1.87 -8.23 8.21
C PHE A 19 -2.48 -8.19 9.61
N HIS A 20 -2.23 -7.14 10.39
CA HIS A 20 -2.59 -7.09 11.81
C HIS A 20 -3.59 -5.98 12.15
N HIS A 21 -3.89 -5.10 11.19
CA HIS A 21 -4.82 -4.02 11.46
C HIS A 21 -6.25 -4.56 11.67
N PRO A 22 -6.98 -4.13 12.72
CA PRO A 22 -8.29 -4.70 13.07
C PRO A 22 -9.39 -4.44 12.03
N HIS A 23 -9.23 -3.39 11.22
CA HIS A 23 -10.22 -2.98 10.23
C HIS A 23 -9.80 -3.39 8.79
N PRO A 24 -10.58 -4.21 8.07
CA PRO A 24 -10.21 -4.72 6.73
C PRO A 24 -9.91 -3.63 5.70
N LEU A 25 -10.69 -2.55 5.66
CA LEU A 25 -10.42 -1.43 4.74
C LEU A 25 -9.09 -0.74 5.02
N VAL A 26 -8.72 -0.58 6.29
CA VAL A 26 -7.44 0.04 6.65
C VAL A 26 -6.31 -0.93 6.35
N GLN A 27 -6.48 -2.23 6.59
CA GLN A 27 -5.53 -3.26 6.19
C GLN A 27 -5.22 -3.21 4.70
N GLN A 28 -6.25 -3.08 3.86
CA GLN A 28 -6.11 -2.90 2.41
C GLN A 28 -5.36 -1.60 2.06
N ASN A 29 -5.69 -0.48 2.71
CA ASN A 29 -4.97 0.78 2.51
C ASN A 29 -3.48 0.68 2.91
N MET A 30 -3.16 -0.04 3.98
CA MET A 30 -1.78 -0.30 4.40
C MET A 30 -1.02 -1.11 3.35
N GLU A 31 -1.67 -2.10 2.74
CA GLU A 31 -1.09 -2.84 1.61
C GLU A 31 -0.83 -1.92 0.41
N LEU A 32 -1.77 -1.05 0.05
CA LEU A 32 -1.60 -0.10 -1.06
C LEU A 32 -0.42 0.86 -0.82
N LEU A 33 -0.31 1.39 0.39
CA LEU A 33 0.79 2.26 0.78
C LEU A 33 2.13 1.51 0.76
N TRP A 34 2.14 0.27 1.25
CA TRP A 34 3.33 -0.58 1.18
C TRP A 34 3.76 -0.80 -0.27
N LEU A 35 2.83 -1.16 -1.17
CA LEU A 35 3.12 -1.36 -2.59
C LEU A 35 3.62 -0.08 -3.29
N LYS A 36 3.07 1.10 -2.92
CA LYS A 36 3.59 2.40 -3.41
C LYS A 36 5.02 2.66 -2.92
N SER A 37 5.36 2.26 -1.70
CA SER A 37 6.70 2.42 -1.14
C SER A 37 7.78 1.56 -1.83
N GLN A 38 7.37 0.49 -2.52
CA GLN A 38 8.27 -0.42 -3.25
C GLN A 38 8.66 0.10 -4.65
N ASN A 39 8.32 1.34 -5.01
CA ASN A 39 8.53 1.93 -6.34
C ASN A 39 7.88 1.11 -7.48
N LEU A 40 6.80 0.40 -7.19
CA LEU A 40 6.03 -0.31 -8.21
C LEU A 40 5.26 0.70 -9.08
N PRO A 41 5.10 0.42 -10.39
CA PRO A 41 4.29 1.28 -11.23
C PRO A 41 2.82 1.18 -10.83
N HIS A 42 2.09 2.30 -10.93
CA HIS A 42 0.68 2.40 -10.52
C HIS A 42 -0.19 1.27 -11.07
N TRP A 43 0.02 0.92 -12.34
CA TRP A 43 -0.74 -0.14 -13.01
C TRP A 43 -0.57 -1.53 -12.39
N GLN A 44 0.57 -1.80 -11.76
CA GLN A 44 0.86 -3.07 -11.13
C GLN A 44 0.24 -3.13 -9.73
N ILE A 45 0.15 -2.00 -9.05
CA ILE A 45 -0.36 -1.93 -7.67
C ILE A 45 -1.84 -2.30 -7.61
N TYR A 46 -2.70 -1.74 -8.47
CA TYR A 46 -4.13 -2.08 -8.44
C TYR A 46 -4.38 -3.53 -8.84
N LYS A 47 -3.55 -4.12 -9.73
CA LYS A 47 -3.62 -5.54 -10.09
C LYS A 47 -3.25 -6.43 -8.91
N LEU A 48 -2.19 -6.10 -8.18
CA LEU A 48 -1.74 -6.86 -7.01
C LEU A 48 -2.77 -6.77 -5.87
N ALA A 49 -3.33 -5.58 -5.64
CA ALA A 49 -4.31 -5.35 -4.58
C ALA A 49 -5.76 -5.71 -4.98
N SER A 50 -5.97 -6.25 -6.18
CA SER A 50 -7.29 -6.64 -6.70
C SER A 50 -8.34 -5.53 -6.63
N ILE A 51 -7.95 -4.28 -6.91
CA ILE A 51 -8.84 -3.12 -6.97
C ILE A 51 -8.88 -2.50 -8.36
N SER A 52 -9.87 -1.64 -8.58
CA SER A 52 -9.93 -0.83 -9.80
C SER A 52 -8.87 0.28 -9.75
N GLU A 53 -8.39 0.72 -10.91
CA GLU A 53 -7.46 1.85 -11.03
C GLU A 53 -8.02 3.12 -10.38
N ASN A 54 -9.32 3.38 -10.52
CA ASN A 54 -9.98 4.55 -9.94
C ASN A 54 -10.02 4.53 -8.40
N THR A 55 -9.78 3.38 -7.77
CA THR A 55 -9.76 3.23 -6.31
C THR A 55 -8.37 3.55 -5.71
N LEU A 56 -7.30 3.54 -6.50
CA LEU A 56 -5.90 3.62 -6.07
C LEU A 56 -5.33 5.06 -6.04
#